data_AF-A0A349BB37-F1
#
_entry.id   AF-A0A349BB37-F1
#
_cell.length_a   1.000
_cell.length_b   1.000
_cell.length_c   1.000
_cell.angle_alpha   90.00
_cell.angle_beta   90.00
_cell.angle_gamma   90.00
#
_symmetry.space_group_name_H-M   'P 1'
#
loop_
_entity.id
_entity.type
_entity.pdbx_description
1 polymer ?
#
loop_
_entity_poly.entity_id
_entity_poly.type
_entity_poly.pdbx_seq_one_letter_code
_entity_poly.pdbx_strand_id
1 'polypeptide(L)' 'MLHAVEHSLAVDDLGEDPDRWLVLGPDTAGNLLEVVVLLSDVGKEIIIHAMPMRPKYRRLLER' A
#
# COMPACT_ATOMS: atom_id res chain seq x y z
N MET A 1 -9.59 1.52 -3.58
CA MET A 1 -8.56 0.59 -3.09
C MET A 1 -7.73 0.03 -4.22
N LEU A 2 -8.32 -0.67 -5.21
CA LEU A 2 -7.56 -1.20 -6.36
C LEU A 2 -6.78 -0.10 -7.11
N HIS A 3 -7.42 1.04 -7.38
CA HIS A 3 -6.75 2.19 -8.01
C HIS A 3 -5.47 2.64 -7.29
N ALA A 4 -5.46 2.60 -5.94
CA ALA A 4 -4.29 3.00 -5.15
C ALA A 4 -3.12 2.00 -5.29
N VAL A 5 -3.44 0.72 -5.52
CA VAL A 5 -2.43 -0.32 -5.78
C VAL A 5 -1.92 -0.22 -7.21
N GLU A 6 -2.81 -0.09 -8.19
CA GLU A 6 -2.47 0.03 -9.62
C GLU A 6 -1.68 1.30 -9.94
N HIS A 7 -1.92 2.38 -9.20
CA HIS A 7 -1.25 3.67 -9.36
C HIS A 7 -0.38 4.02 -8.15
N SER A 8 0.29 3.01 -7.57
CA SER A 8 1.15 3.20 -6.40
C SER A 8 2.25 4.23 -6.66
N LEU A 9 2.43 5.15 -5.72
CA LEU A 9 3.51 6.12 -5.70
C LEU A 9 4.74 5.60 -4.93
N ALA A 10 4.49 4.78 -3.91
CA ALA A 10 5.54 4.11 -3.14
C ALA A 10 5.07 2.75 -2.65
N VAL A 11 6.03 1.83 -2.54
CA VAL A 11 5.85 0.51 -1.94
C VAL A 11 6.99 0.32 -0.93
N ASP A 12 6.64 -0.13 0.27
CA ASP A 12 7.58 -0.41 1.34
C ASP A 12 7.28 -1.79 1.95
N ASP A 13 8.33 -2.50 2.34
CA ASP A 13 8.21 -3.84 2.92
C ASP A 13 7.88 -3.74 4.42
N LEU A 14 6.80 -4.39 4.86
CA LEU A 14 6.38 -4.44 6.27
C LEU A 14 6.84 -5.71 6.99
N GLY A 15 7.62 -6.55 6.33
CA GLY A 15 8.25 -7.75 6.85
C GLY A 15 7.61 -9.05 6.39
N GLU A 16 8.35 -10.13 6.63
CA GLU A 16 8.01 -11.49 6.27
C GLU A 16 7.21 -12.19 7.40
N ASP A 17 6.40 -13.19 7.04
CA ASP A 17 5.55 -14.04 7.89
C ASP A 17 4.40 -13.34 8.69
N PRO A 18 3.22 -13.15 8.08
CA PRO A 18 2.97 -13.24 6.64
C PRO A 18 3.64 -12.08 5.89
N ASP A 19 4.08 -12.33 4.67
CA ASP A 19 4.67 -11.32 3.78
C ASP A 19 3.64 -10.22 3.50
N ARG A 20 4.01 -8.96 3.81
CA ARG A 20 3.12 -7.81 3.71
C ARG A 20 3.86 -6.61 3.14
N TRP A 21 3.20 -5.93 2.22
CA TRP A 21 3.65 -4.65 1.69
C TRP A 21 2.74 -3.52 2.13
N LEU A 22 3.36 -2.37 2.40
CA LEU A 22 2.69 -1.08 2.47
C LEU A 22 2.72 -0.45 1.08
N VAL A 23 1.55 -0.17 0.53
CA VAL A 23 1.39 0.53 -0.74
C VAL A 23 0.78 1.90 -0.46
N LEU A 24 1.42 2.95 -0.96
CA LEU A 24 0.90 4.32 -0.93
C LEU A 24 0.45 4.72 -2.33
N GLY A 25 -0.81 5.14 -2.47
CA GLY A 25 -1.34 5.56 -3.76
C GLY A 25 -2.66 6.31 -3.66
N PRO A 26 -3.07 7.03 -4.72
CA PRO A 26 -4.32 7.78 -4.73
C PRO A 26 -5.53 6.84 -4.88
N ASP A 27 -6.67 7.21 -4.31
CA ASP A 27 -7.96 6.70 -4.76
C ASP A 27 -8.42 7.38 -6.06
N THR A 28 -9.57 7.00 -6.59
CA THR A 28 -10.11 7.58 -7.84
C THR A 28 -10.46 9.06 -7.72
N ALA A 29 -10.51 9.62 -6.50
CA ALA A 29 -10.71 11.04 -6.24
C ALA A 29 -9.39 11.79 -5.96
N GLY A 30 -8.24 11.10 -6.01
CA GLY A 30 -6.91 11.67 -5.75
C GLY A 30 -6.50 11.70 -4.28
N ASN A 31 -7.30 11.15 -3.36
CA ASN A 31 -6.92 11.09 -1.95
C ASN A 31 -5.86 10.03 -1.74
N LEU A 32 -4.74 10.38 -1.10
CA LEU A 32 -3.69 9.41 -0.79
C LEU A 32 -4.14 8.43 0.28
N LEU A 33 -4.00 7.15 -0.02
CA LEU A 33 -4.26 6.03 0.86
C LEU A 33 -2.96 5.33 1.27
N GLU A 34 -2.95 4.79 2.48
CA GLU A 34 -2.09 3.70 2.87
C GLU A 34 -2.85 2.38 2.74
N VAL A 35 -2.29 1.42 2.03
CA VAL A 35 -2.90 0.10 1.78
C VAL A 35 -1.93 -0.97 2.23
N VAL A 36 -2.41 -1.96 3.00
CA VAL A 36 -1.60 -3.16 3.33
C VAL A 36 -2.05 -4.31 2.45
N VAL A 37 -1.09 -4.83 1.69
CA VAL A 37 -1.26 -5.99 0.82
C VAL A 37 -0.54 -7.16 1.46
N LEU A 38 -1.24 -8.27 1.64
CA LEU A 38 -0.67 -9.54 2.06
C LEU A 38 -0.34 -10.37 0.82
N LEU A 39 0.87 -10.90 0.76
CA LEU A 39 1.31 -11.84 -0.27
C LEU A 39 1.16 -13.26 0.26
N SER A 40 0.32 -14.05 -0.40
CA SER A 40 0.18 -15.47 -0.07
C SER A 40 1.38 -16.26 -0.61
N ASP A 41 1.63 -17.42 -0.01
CA ASP A 41 2.55 -18.46 -0.50
C ASP A 41 2.34 -18.87 -1.98
N VAL A 42 1.12 -18.72 -2.50
CA VAL A 42 0.77 -18.99 -3.91
C VAL A 42 0.81 -17.76 -4.83
N GLY A 43 1.46 -16.67 -4.40
CA GLY A 43 1.65 -15.45 -5.21
C GLY A 43 0.40 -14.61 -5.44
N LYS A 44 -0.66 -14.77 -4.62
CA LYS A 44 -1.82 -13.90 -4.63
C LYS A 44 -1.61 -12.69 -3.72
N GLU A 45 -2.01 -11.53 -4.23
CA GLU A 45 -2.07 -10.28 -3.49
C GLU A 45 -3.48 -10.10 -2.89
N ILE A 46 -3.53 -9.88 -1.58
CA ILE A 46 -4.79 -9.69 -0.84
C ILE A 46 -4.71 -8.36 -0.11
N ILE A 47 -5.59 -7.42 -0.46
CA ILE A 47 -5.73 -6.16 0.31
C ILE A 47 -6.41 -6.49 1.64
N ILE A 48 -5.69 -6.30 2.74
CA ILE A 48 -6.20 -6.57 4.10
C ILE A 48 -6.47 -5.30 4.90
N HIS A 49 -6.01 -4.13 4.42
CA HIS A 49 -6.22 -2.84 5.06
C HIS A 49 -6.14 -1.71 4.03
N ALA A 50 -6.97 -0.67 4.18
CA ALA A 50 -6.85 0.59 3.45
C ALA A 50 -7.42 1.75 4.27
N MET A 51 -6.65 2.83 4.42
CA MET A 51 -7.01 4.03 5.18
C MET A 51 -6.42 5.27 4.52
N PRO A 52 -6.90 6.49 4.84
CA PRO A 52 -6.19 7.72 4.47
C PRO A 52 -4.73 7.66 4.92
N MET A 53 -3.81 8.08 4.04
CA MET A 53 -2.38 8.00 4.30
C MET A 53 -2.00 8.82 5.54
N ARG A 54 -1.37 8.17 6.53
CA ARG A 54 -0.89 8.86 7.72
C ARG A 54 0.36 9.70 7.40
N PRO A 55 0.54 10.88 8.05
CA PRO A 55 1.67 11.78 7.78
C PRO A 55 3.06 11.14 7.91
N LYS A 56 3.23 10.15 8.79
CA LYS A 56 4.50 9.43 8.99
C LYS A 56 5.05 8.76 7.72
N TYR A 57 4.19 8.49 6.73
CA TYR A 57 4.57 7.85 5.48
C TYR A 57 4.93 8.84 4.37
N ARG A 58 4.80 10.16 4.59
CA ARG A 58 5.19 11.18 3.60
C ARG A 58 6.65 11.07 3.16
N ARG A 59 7.54 10.67 4.07
CA ARG A 59 8.96 10.43 3.78
C ARG A 59 9.20 9.41 2.65
N LEU A 60 8.23 8.51 2.41
CA LEU A 60 8.32 7.50 1.36
C LEU A 60 7.94 8.08 -0.03
N LEU A 61 7.35 9.28 -0.07
CA LEU A 61 6.98 10.01 -1.30
C LEU A 61 8.00 11.08 -1.69
N GLU A 62 8.90 11.46 -0.77
CA GLU A 62 9.96 12.45 -0.99
C GLU A 62 11.15 11.77 -1.68
N ARG A 63 11.06 11.61 -3.01
CA ARG A 63 12.16 11.19 -3.89
C ARG A 63 12.64 12.34 -4.76
#